data_AF-A0AAD7AJB4-F1
#
_entry.id   AF-A0AAD7AJB4-F1
#
_cell.length_a   1.000
_cell.length_b   1.000
_cell.length_c   1.000
_cell.angle_alpha   90.00
_cell.angle_beta   90.00
_cell.angle_gamma   90.00
#
_symmetry.space_group_name_H-M   'P 1'
#
loop_
_entity.id
_entity.type
_entity.pdbx_description
1 polymer ?
#
loop_
_entity_poly.entity_id
_entity_poly.type
_entity_poly.pdbx_seq_one_letter_code
_entity_poly.pdbx_strand_id
1 'polypeptide(L)'
;MPSTNDANEGALGAYRVAIRGKPSLTLHQYNSQAMFRRNDTQDFMDAVFTDEDHAYIMREARRIDSSREEARRREEIVDFRIKTAEMQKTKALAKARKMRRTCRTTLPASLYHCVPNLLVNSKYPRKADKLAVLKEAFRWYETILEVVPVIVEELRDEEDGEMEE
;
A
#
# COMPACT_ATOMS: atom_id res chain seq x y z
N MET A 1 33.68 16.48 -4.72
CA MET A 1 32.78 16.92 -3.64
C MET A 1 31.75 15.81 -3.45
N PRO A 2 31.52 15.29 -2.23
CA PRO A 2 30.38 14.40 -2.00
C PRO A 2 29.09 15.13 -2.35
N SER A 3 28.05 14.41 -2.75
CA SER A 3 26.78 15.07 -3.06
C SER A 3 26.22 15.69 -1.79
N THR A 4 25.62 16.87 -1.90
CA THR A 4 25.03 17.58 -0.76
C THR A 4 24.00 16.74 0.00
N ASN A 5 23.48 15.67 -0.62
CA ASN A 5 22.48 14.79 -0.03
C ASN A 5 23.05 13.51 0.61
N ASP A 6 24.33 13.16 0.40
CA ASP A 6 24.88 11.87 0.85
C ASP A 6 24.77 11.68 2.36
N ALA A 7 24.98 12.76 3.12
CA ALA A 7 24.85 12.74 4.59
C ALA A 7 23.41 12.52 5.06
N ASN A 8 22.43 13.11 4.37
CA ASN A 8 21.01 12.96 4.70
C ASN A 8 20.51 11.56 4.36
N GLU A 9 20.95 11.02 3.22
CA GLU A 9 20.63 9.65 2.82
C GLU A 9 21.26 8.63 3.78
N GLY A 10 22.51 8.86 4.19
CA GLY A 10 23.18 8.05 5.21
C GLY A 10 22.44 8.07 6.54
N ALA A 11 22.04 9.25 7.03
CA ALA A 11 21.29 9.38 8.28
C ALA A 11 19.92 8.69 8.22
N LEU A 12 19.22 8.80 7.09
CA LEU A 12 17.94 8.12 6.87
C LEU A 12 18.12 6.60 6.78
N GLY A 13 19.19 6.14 6.13
CA GLY A 13 19.56 4.72 6.08
C GLY A 13 19.82 4.14 7.46
N ALA A 14 20.65 4.83 8.26
CA ALA A 14 20.95 4.45 9.64
C ALA A 14 19.69 4.39 10.51
N TYR A 15 18.79 5.37 10.39
CA TYR A 15 17.52 5.39 11.09
C TYR A 15 16.64 4.18 10.75
N ARG A 16 16.52 3.85 9.46
CA ARG A 16 15.74 2.70 8.98
C ARG A 16 16.28 1.39 9.54
N VAL A 17 17.60 1.22 9.60
CA VAL A 17 18.23 0.02 10.18
C VAL A 17 17.96 -0.04 11.69
N ALA A 18 18.09 1.08 12.41
CA ALA A 18 17.86 1.14 13.84
C ALA A 18 16.41 0.75 14.23
N ILE A 19 15.41 1.26 13.52
CA ILE A 19 14.00 0.92 13.77
C ILE A 19 13.68 -0.53 13.47
N ARG A 20 14.30 -1.13 12.45
CA ARG A 20 14.10 -2.56 12.15
C ARG A 20 14.52 -3.44 13.32
N GLY A 21 15.62 -3.12 13.99
CA GLY A 21 16.08 -3.86 15.18
C GLY A 21 15.37 -3.46 16.47
N LYS A 22 14.83 -2.24 16.54
CA LYS A 22 14.16 -1.68 17.74
C LYS A 22 12.85 -0.99 17.32
N PRO A 23 11.77 -1.75 17.09
CA PRO A 23 10.50 -1.19 16.61
C PRO A 23 9.80 -0.29 17.63
N SER A 24 10.14 -0.41 18.91
CA SER A 24 9.68 0.47 20.00
C SER A 24 10.44 1.79 20.09
N LEU A 25 11.55 1.95 19.35
CA LEU A 25 12.37 3.16 19.37
C LEU A 25 11.61 4.31 18.71
N THR A 26 11.43 5.39 19.46
CA THR A 26 10.76 6.59 18.94
C THR A 26 11.74 7.47 18.19
N LEU A 27 11.21 8.32 17.29
CA LEU A 27 12.06 9.25 16.54
C LEU A 27 12.81 10.21 17.47
N HIS A 28 12.17 10.65 18.57
CA HIS A 28 12.84 11.44 19.60
C HIS A 28 14.01 10.72 20.23
N GLN A 29 13.81 9.47 20.67
CA GLN A 29 14.88 8.69 21.29
C GLN A 29 16.05 8.47 20.32
N TYR A 30 15.75 8.19 19.05
CA TYR A 30 16.79 8.06 18.03
C TYR A 30 17.57 9.37 17.85
N ASN A 31 16.88 10.50 17.72
CA ASN A 31 17.53 11.80 17.56
C ASN A 31 18.36 12.17 18.79
N SER A 32 17.86 11.91 20.00
CA SER A 32 18.60 12.13 21.24
C SER A 32 19.88 11.28 21.29
N GLN A 33 19.81 9.99 20.91
CA GLN A 33 21.00 9.13 20.85
C GLN A 33 22.00 9.57 19.77
N ALA A 34 21.51 10.01 18.61
CA ALA A 34 22.36 10.51 17.54
C ALA A 34 23.08 11.80 17.96
N MET A 35 22.37 12.73 18.61
CA MET A 35 22.96 13.96 19.15
C MET A 35 23.93 13.67 20.28
N PHE A 36 23.59 12.73 21.18
CA PHE A 36 24.46 12.31 22.27
C PHE A 36 25.83 11.83 21.78
N ARG A 37 25.83 11.02 20.71
CA ARG A 37 27.06 10.52 20.09
C ARG A 37 27.78 11.58 19.27
N ARG A 38 27.04 12.45 18.58
CA ARG A 38 27.64 13.47 17.70
C ARG A 38 28.32 14.59 18.46
N ASN A 39 27.80 14.89 19.65
CA ASN A 39 28.30 15.97 20.50
C ASN A 39 29.27 15.47 21.57
N ASP A 40 29.72 14.22 21.51
CA ASP A 40 30.61 13.60 22.49
C ASP A 40 30.14 13.84 23.94
N THR A 41 28.83 13.72 24.15
CA THR A 41 28.21 14.14 25.42
C THR A 41 28.63 13.22 26.56
N GLN A 42 29.02 11.98 26.25
CA GLN A 42 29.61 11.04 27.20
C GLN A 42 30.94 11.59 27.74
N ASP A 43 31.86 12.01 26.87
CA ASP A 43 33.18 12.52 27.28
C ASP A 43 33.05 13.78 28.15
N PHE A 44 32.08 14.65 27.82
CA PHE A 44 31.74 15.80 28.65
C PHE A 44 31.21 15.40 30.03
N MET A 45 30.30 14.42 30.08
CA MET A 45 29.77 13.89 31.35
C MET A 45 30.90 13.29 32.18
N ASP A 46 31.75 12.47 31.59
CA ASP A 46 32.84 11.78 32.32
C ASP A 46 33.89 12.76 32.85
N ALA A 47 34.12 13.88 32.16
CA ALA A 47 35.10 14.88 32.57
C ALA A 47 34.59 15.87 33.63
N VAL A 48 33.28 16.16 33.66
CA VAL A 48 32.72 17.30 34.41
C VAL A 48 31.73 16.86 35.48
N PHE A 49 31.02 15.76 35.30
CA PHE A 49 29.91 15.42 36.18
C PHE A 49 30.38 14.76 37.46
N THR A 50 29.68 15.11 38.52
CA THR A 50 29.73 14.42 39.81
C THR A 50 28.46 13.57 40.01
N ASP A 51 28.45 12.73 41.03
CA ASP A 51 27.28 11.92 41.38
C ASP A 51 26.02 12.77 41.62
N GLU A 52 26.18 13.99 42.12
CA GLU A 52 25.08 14.93 42.36
C GLU A 52 24.44 15.42 41.05
N ASP A 53 25.26 15.69 40.03
CA ASP A 53 24.80 16.11 38.69
C ASP A 53 24.04 14.98 38.00
N HIS A 54 24.54 13.75 38.11
CA HIS A 54 23.83 12.56 37.62
C HIS A 54 22.47 12.40 38.32
N ALA A 55 22.42 12.57 39.64
CA ALA A 55 21.16 12.50 40.39
C ALA A 55 20.18 13.62 40.01
N TYR A 56 20.68 14.82 39.74
CA TYR A 56 19.88 15.95 39.25
C TYR A 56 19.27 15.65 37.88
N ILE A 57 20.09 15.23 36.91
CA ILE A 57 19.63 14.95 35.54
C ILE A 57 18.66 13.79 35.49
N MET A 58 18.88 12.73 36.28
CA MET A 58 17.92 11.63 36.37
C MET A 58 16.56 12.08 36.92
N ARG A 59 16.56 12.98 37.91
CA ARG A 59 15.32 13.55 38.46
C ARG A 59 14.60 14.40 37.42
N GLU A 60 15.35 15.22 36.70
CA GLU A 60 14.82 16.09 35.68
C GLU A 60 14.29 15.32 34.47
N ALA A 61 14.99 14.26 34.05
CA ALA A 61 14.53 13.35 33.01
C ALA A 61 13.18 12.70 33.40
N ARG A 62 13.02 12.25 34.64
CA ARG A 62 11.73 11.72 35.14
C ARG A 62 10.64 12.78 35.15
N ARG A 63 10.96 14.02 35.50
CA ARG A 63 10.01 15.16 35.44
C ARG A 63 9.56 15.41 34.01
N ILE A 64 10.48 15.40 33.05
CA ILE A 64 10.16 15.57 31.63
C ILE A 64 9.35 14.38 31.12
N ASP A 65 9.74 13.13 31.42
CA ASP A 65 8.98 11.94 30.99
C ASP A 65 7.56 11.92 31.57
N SER A 66 7.35 12.49 32.76
CA SER A 66 6.01 12.62 33.35
C SER A 66 5.04 13.47 32.52
N SER A 67 5.54 14.32 31.62
CA SER A 67 4.72 15.12 30.69
C SER A 67 4.00 14.28 29.64
N ARG A 68 4.42 13.02 29.42
CA ARG A 68 3.81 12.06 28.48
C ARG A 68 3.69 12.57 27.03
N GLU A 69 4.58 13.47 26.59
CA GLU A 69 4.56 14.01 25.21
C GLU A 69 4.62 12.92 24.13
N GLU A 70 5.34 11.84 24.38
CA GLU A 70 5.39 10.72 23.44
C GLU A 70 4.06 9.93 23.40
N ALA A 71 3.30 9.90 24.50
CA ALA A 71 1.96 9.32 24.50
C ALA A 71 0.99 10.19 23.69
N ARG A 72 1.03 11.52 23.89
CA ARG A 72 0.25 12.48 23.09
C ARG A 72 0.54 12.33 21.59
N ARG A 73 1.82 12.25 21.21
CA ARG A 73 2.20 12.00 19.81
C ARG A 73 1.60 10.70 19.27
N ARG A 74 1.61 9.62 20.05
CA ARG A 74 1.05 8.32 19.61
C ARG A 74 -0.44 8.44 19.36
N GLU A 75 -1.18 9.16 20.21
CA GLU A 75 -2.60 9.44 20.01
C GLU A 75 -2.84 10.22 18.71
N GLU A 76 -2.07 11.29 18.47
CA GLU A 76 -2.15 12.08 17.22
C GLU A 76 -1.90 11.24 15.97
N ILE A 77 -0.92 10.33 16.01
CA ILE A 77 -0.61 9.40 14.91
C ILE A 77 -1.78 8.44 14.67
N VAL A 78 -2.39 7.92 15.74
CA VAL A 78 -3.54 7.01 15.65
C VAL A 78 -4.73 7.74 15.04
N ASP A 79 -5.06 8.93 15.53
CA ASP A 79 -6.16 9.75 15.02
C ASP A 79 -5.98 10.10 13.54
N PHE A 80 -4.75 10.48 13.16
CA PHE A 80 -4.43 10.75 11.77
C PHE A 80 -4.61 9.50 10.88
N ARG A 81 -4.21 8.32 11.38
CA ARG A 81 -4.38 7.05 10.65
C ARG A 81 -5.86 6.69 10.49
N ILE A 82 -6.68 6.89 11.51
CA ILE A 82 -8.13 6.68 11.43
C ILE A 82 -8.75 7.58 10.36
N LYS A 83 -8.49 8.90 10.43
CA LYS A 83 -8.98 9.88 9.44
C LYS A 83 -8.53 9.53 8.03
N THR A 84 -7.27 9.11 7.87
CA THR A 84 -6.73 8.71 6.57
C THR A 84 -7.41 7.46 6.04
N ALA A 85 -7.65 6.46 6.89
CA ALA A 85 -8.34 5.23 6.50
C ALA A 85 -9.79 5.51 6.06
N GLU A 86 -10.51 6.37 6.77
CA GLU A 86 -11.86 6.82 6.38
C GLU A 86 -11.85 7.55 5.03
N MET A 87 -10.91 8.46 4.83
CA MET A 87 -10.74 9.15 3.55
C MET A 87 -10.44 8.17 2.41
N GLN A 88 -9.61 7.15 2.65
CA GLN A 88 -9.32 6.14 1.64
C GLN A 88 -10.55 5.27 1.34
N LYS A 89 -11.35 4.90 2.35
CA LYS A 89 -12.62 4.18 2.15
C LYS A 89 -13.59 4.99 1.29
N THR A 90 -13.79 6.27 1.58
CA THR A 90 -14.70 7.13 0.80
C THR A 90 -14.21 7.30 -0.64
N LYS A 91 -12.91 7.51 -0.84
CA LYS A 91 -12.28 7.56 -2.18
C LYS A 91 -12.46 6.25 -2.94
N ALA A 92 -12.27 5.10 -2.28
CA ALA A 92 -12.46 3.78 -2.88
C ALA A 92 -13.91 3.56 -3.31
N LEU A 93 -14.88 3.91 -2.46
CA LEU A 93 -16.31 3.83 -2.78
C LEU A 93 -16.69 4.76 -3.94
N ALA A 94 -16.18 5.99 -3.96
CA ALA A 94 -16.39 6.92 -5.07
C ALA A 94 -15.81 6.40 -6.38
N LYS A 95 -14.60 5.84 -6.34
CA LYS A 95 -13.94 5.19 -7.49
C LYS A 95 -14.76 4.00 -7.99
N ALA A 96 -15.24 3.15 -7.09
CA ALA A 96 -16.11 2.02 -7.43
C ALA A 96 -17.44 2.48 -8.03
N ARG A 97 -18.09 3.51 -7.48
CA ARG A 97 -19.32 4.09 -8.05
C ARG A 97 -19.08 4.66 -9.44
N LYS A 98 -17.97 5.39 -9.65
CA LYS A 98 -17.61 5.92 -10.97
C LYS A 98 -17.38 4.79 -11.96
N MET A 99 -16.62 3.76 -11.60
CA MET A 99 -16.42 2.57 -12.43
C MET A 99 -17.74 1.89 -12.79
N ARG A 100 -18.65 1.72 -11.82
CA ARG A 100 -19.96 1.11 -12.06
C ARG A 100 -20.82 1.95 -13.02
N ARG A 101 -20.78 3.28 -12.89
CA ARG A 101 -21.44 4.21 -13.83
C ARG A 101 -20.84 4.10 -15.23
N THR A 102 -19.51 4.10 -15.36
CA THR A 102 -18.83 3.98 -16.65
C THR A 102 -19.17 2.65 -17.33
N CYS A 103 -19.09 1.52 -16.61
CA CYS A 103 -19.47 0.22 -17.14
C CYS A 103 -20.94 0.22 -17.61
N ARG A 104 -21.85 0.87 -16.87
CA ARG A 104 -23.27 1.04 -17.23
C ARG A 104 -23.52 1.79 -18.52
N THR A 105 -22.69 2.77 -18.84
CA THR A 105 -22.85 3.59 -20.05
C THR A 105 -22.16 3.02 -21.27
N THR A 106 -21.15 2.15 -21.12
CA THR A 106 -20.29 1.73 -22.24
C THR A 106 -20.43 0.26 -22.65
N LEU A 107 -21.15 -0.58 -21.89
CA LEU A 107 -21.23 -2.03 -22.14
C LEU A 107 -22.69 -2.51 -22.14
N PRO A 108 -23.04 -3.50 -22.99
CA PRO A 108 -24.37 -4.11 -23.00
C PRO A 108 -24.61 -4.93 -21.72
N ALA A 109 -25.90 -5.09 -21.37
CA ALA A 109 -26.30 -5.48 -20.02
C ALA A 109 -25.88 -6.88 -19.56
N SER A 110 -25.55 -7.77 -20.50
CA SER A 110 -25.09 -9.13 -20.22
C SER A 110 -23.68 -9.21 -19.63
N LEU A 111 -22.87 -8.15 -19.72
CA LEU A 111 -21.45 -8.17 -19.33
C LEU A 111 -21.14 -7.41 -18.03
N TYR A 112 -22.17 -6.98 -17.30
CA TYR A 112 -22.02 -6.20 -16.06
C TYR A 112 -21.22 -6.88 -14.97
N HIS A 113 -21.16 -8.22 -14.95
CA HIS A 113 -20.56 -8.99 -13.87
C HIS A 113 -19.03 -9.18 -14.01
N CYS A 114 -18.45 -9.00 -15.21
CA CYS A 114 -17.09 -9.48 -15.50
C CYS A 114 -15.98 -8.41 -15.58
N VAL A 115 -16.30 -7.10 -15.51
CA VAL A 115 -15.31 -6.03 -15.79
C VAL A 115 -14.80 -5.21 -14.57
N PRO A 116 -14.78 -5.68 -13.30
CA PRO A 116 -14.09 -4.89 -12.26
C PRO A 116 -12.56 -4.84 -12.44
N ASN A 117 -11.93 -5.90 -12.97
CA ASN A 117 -10.47 -6.06 -12.93
C ASN A 117 -9.71 -5.71 -14.23
N LEU A 118 -10.34 -5.75 -15.41
CA LEU A 118 -9.62 -5.61 -16.68
C LEU A 118 -9.11 -4.18 -16.96
N LEU A 119 -9.79 -3.15 -16.45
CA LEU A 119 -9.48 -1.75 -16.78
C LEU A 119 -8.41 -1.12 -15.87
N VAL A 120 -8.20 -1.67 -14.67
CA VAL A 120 -7.33 -1.08 -13.64
C VAL A 120 -5.88 -1.60 -13.72
N ASN A 121 -5.68 -2.86 -14.13
CA ASN A 121 -4.37 -3.51 -14.23
C ASN A 121 -4.11 -4.09 -15.64
N SER A 122 -4.51 -3.37 -16.69
CA SER A 122 -4.25 -3.80 -18.07
C SER A 122 -2.80 -3.49 -18.46
N LYS A 123 -2.09 -4.48 -19.02
CA LYS A 123 -0.76 -4.34 -19.65
C LYS A 123 -0.72 -3.27 -20.75
N TYR A 124 -1.88 -2.91 -21.30
CA TYR A 124 -2.02 -1.91 -22.35
C TYR A 124 -2.27 -0.51 -21.76
N PRO A 125 -1.41 0.48 -22.02
CA PRO A 125 -1.51 1.81 -21.43
C PRO A 125 -2.56 2.69 -22.14
N ARG A 126 -2.79 2.52 -23.45
CA ARG A 126 -3.72 3.35 -24.23
C ARG A 126 -5.12 2.74 -24.25
N LYS A 127 -6.13 3.60 -24.24
CA LYS A 127 -7.55 3.18 -24.28
C LYS A 127 -7.92 2.47 -25.59
N ALA A 128 -7.33 2.88 -26.71
CA ALA A 128 -7.58 2.27 -28.02
C ALA A 128 -7.15 0.80 -28.05
N ASP A 129 -5.95 0.51 -27.54
CA ASP A 129 -5.38 -0.84 -27.48
C ASP A 129 -6.24 -1.78 -26.61
N LYS A 130 -6.72 -1.27 -25.45
CA LYS A 130 -7.65 -2.03 -24.59
C LYS A 130 -8.96 -2.37 -25.32
N LEU A 131 -9.49 -1.42 -26.10
CA LEU A 131 -10.73 -1.58 -26.83
C LEU A 131 -10.59 -2.57 -27.99
N ALA A 132 -9.43 -2.59 -28.66
CA ALA A 132 -9.13 -3.52 -29.74
C ALA A 132 -9.09 -4.98 -29.24
N VAL A 133 -8.35 -5.23 -28.15
CA VAL A 133 -8.26 -6.57 -27.55
C VAL A 133 -9.62 -7.04 -27.04
N LEU A 134 -10.41 -6.16 -26.43
CA LEU A 134 -11.77 -6.50 -26.00
C LEU A 134 -12.67 -6.85 -27.19
N LYS A 135 -12.62 -6.09 -28.29
CA LYS A 135 -13.40 -6.38 -29.50
C LYS A 135 -13.01 -7.72 -30.14
N GLU A 136 -11.73 -8.04 -30.16
CA GLU A 136 -11.23 -9.31 -30.68
C GLU A 136 -11.70 -10.50 -29.82
N ALA A 137 -11.64 -10.36 -28.49
CA ALA A 137 -12.15 -11.37 -27.56
C ALA A 137 -13.68 -11.55 -27.68
N PHE A 138 -14.44 -10.47 -27.92
CA PHE A 138 -15.89 -10.57 -28.17
C PHE A 138 -16.20 -11.29 -29.48
N ARG A 139 -15.42 -11.02 -30.54
CA ARG A 139 -15.56 -11.70 -31.81
C ARG A 139 -15.41 -13.21 -31.66
N TRP A 140 -14.40 -13.64 -30.89
CA TRP A 140 -14.14 -15.05 -30.59
C TRP A 140 -15.32 -15.71 -29.85
N TYR A 141 -15.95 -14.99 -28.92
CA TYR A 141 -17.14 -15.46 -28.21
C TYR A 141 -18.38 -15.57 -29.09
N GLU A 142 -18.60 -14.63 -30.02
CA GLU A 142 -19.68 -14.70 -31.00
C GLU A 142 -19.48 -15.90 -31.94
N THR A 143 -18.24 -16.18 -32.36
CA THR A 143 -17.94 -17.36 -33.18
C THR A 143 -18.23 -18.65 -32.45
N ILE A 144 -17.90 -18.74 -31.16
CA ILE A 144 -18.21 -19.93 -30.34
C ILE A 144 -19.72 -20.11 -30.20
N LEU A 145 -20.48 -19.05 -29.94
CA LEU A 145 -21.94 -19.17 -29.76
C LEU A 145 -22.67 -19.57 -31.04
N GLU A 146 -22.12 -19.27 -32.22
CA GLU A 146 -22.62 -19.77 -33.51
C GLU A 146 -22.21 -21.23 -33.79
N VAL A 147 -21.05 -21.66 -33.30
CA VAL A 147 -20.50 -23.01 -33.54
C VAL A 147 -21.00 -24.05 -32.53
N VAL A 148 -21.31 -23.66 -31.29
CA VAL A 148 -21.83 -24.56 -30.25
C VAL A 148 -23.15 -25.26 -30.62
N PRO A 149 -24.17 -24.62 -31.24
CA PRO A 149 -25.37 -25.34 -31.66
C PRO A 149 -25.11 -26.34 -32.81
N VAL A 150 -24.11 -26.08 -33.67
CA VAL A 150 -23.71 -27.02 -34.75
C VAL A 150 -23.03 -28.26 -34.17
N ILE A 151 -22.15 -28.09 -33.19
CA ILE A 151 -21.48 -29.22 -32.51
C ILE A 151 -22.47 -30.05 -31.68
N VAL A 152 -23.49 -29.42 -31.09
CA VAL A 152 -24.53 -30.12 -30.31
C VAL A 152 -25.49 -30.92 -31.22
N GLU A 153 -25.70 -30.50 -32.48
CA GLU A 153 -26.42 -31.31 -33.46
C GLU A 153 -25.55 -32.46 -34.01
N GLU A 154 -24.29 -32.24 -34.36
CA GLU A 154 -23.38 -33.31 -34.79
C GLU A 154 -23.20 -34.41 -33.72
N LEU A 155 -23.16 -34.05 -32.43
CA LEU A 155 -23.08 -35.02 -31.33
C LEU A 155 -24.39 -35.77 -31.06
N ARG A 156 -25.55 -35.29 -31.57
CA ARG A 156 -26.83 -36.04 -31.51
C ARG A 156 -26.91 -37.09 -32.61
N ASP A 157 -26.41 -36.78 -33.79
CA ASP A 157 -26.43 -37.71 -34.93
C ASP A 157 -25.44 -38.89 -34.75
N GLU A 158 -24.40 -38.74 -33.91
CA GLU A 158 -23.50 -39.84 -33.54
C GLU A 158 -24.09 -40.79 -32.48
N GLU A 159 -24.97 -40.33 -31.58
CA GLU A 159 -25.62 -41.19 -30.57
C GLU A 159 -26.77 -42.04 -31.14
N ASP A 160 -27.44 -41.58 -32.20
CA ASP A 160 -28.55 -42.31 -32.85
C ASP A 160 -28.06 -43.39 -33.85
N GLY A 161 -26.75 -43.44 -34.14
CA GLY A 161 -26.12 -44.40 -35.06
C GLY A 161 -25.64 -45.72 -34.43
N GLU A 162 -25.63 -45.86 -33.11
CA GLU A 162 -25.18 -47.07 -32.40
C GLU A 162 -26.34 -47.99 -31.93
N MET A 163 -27.53 -47.89 -32.53
CA MET A 163 -28.68 -48.78 -32.26
C MET A 163 -29.14 -49.61 -33.48
N GLU A 164 -28.22 -50.03 -34.35
CA GLU A 164 -28.47 -51.10 -35.32
C GLU A 164 -27.30 -52.09 -35.39
N GLU A 165 -27.31 -53.10 -34.50
CA GLU A 165 -26.78 -54.45 -34.77
C GLU A 165 -27.36 -55.51 -33.81
#